data_AF-A0A7X9S1L0-F1
#
_entry.id   AF-A0A7X9S1L0-F1
#
_cell.length_a   1.000
_cell.length_b   1.000
_cell.length_c   1.000
_cell.angle_alpha   90.00
_cell.angle_beta   90.00
_cell.angle_gamma   90.00
#
_symmetry.space_group_name_H-M   'P 1'
#
loop_
_entity.id
_entity.type
_entity.pdbx_description
1 polymer ?
#
loop_
_entity_poly.entity_id
_entity_poly.type
_entity_poly.pdbx_seq_one_letter_code
_entity_poly.pdbx_strand_id
1 'polypeptide(L)'
;MLSEKIIEERLYVEKISQEVKDVRAQMKKDNLITLSVRWSSAAAILLFSFFSIYLVQLNTRSIIEEKCYTNYTRSSQSENEKDPPRLEVALQQINSENYEEAVKTLNGLPESDHKDWFLLNANLGLEDFDQVDQLMGKIQNDEEHLYFDQIDNYLLYDIYLLKIKRKIFN
;
A
#
# COMPACT_ATOMS: atom_id res chain seq x y z
N MET A 1 5.56 -76.50 23.38
CA MET A 1 4.14 -76.21 23.08
C MET A 1 3.52 -75.09 23.90
N LEU A 2 3.29 -75.18 25.23
CA LEU A 2 2.64 -74.06 25.97
C LEU A 2 3.47 -72.75 25.96
N SER A 3 4.80 -72.87 26.01
CA SER A 3 5.72 -71.72 26.01
C SER A 3 5.83 -71.00 24.67
N GLU A 4 5.77 -71.72 23.55
CA GLU A 4 5.88 -71.12 22.20
C GLU A 4 4.65 -70.29 21.88
N LYS A 5 3.47 -70.80 22.22
CA LYS A 5 2.20 -70.08 22.03
C LYS A 5 2.15 -68.76 22.81
N ILE A 6 2.70 -68.74 24.03
CA ILE A 6 2.80 -67.51 24.84
C ILE A 6 3.77 -66.50 24.21
N ILE A 7 4.87 -66.96 23.60
CA ILE A 7 5.84 -66.09 22.91
C ILE A 7 5.23 -65.51 21.64
N GLU A 8 4.54 -66.33 20.83
CA GLU A 8 3.84 -65.88 19.62
C GLU A 8 2.76 -64.85 19.93
N GLU A 9 1.96 -65.06 20.97
CA GLU A 9 0.94 -64.10 21.42
C GLU A 9 1.57 -62.77 21.84
N ARG A 10 2.71 -62.79 22.54
CA ARG A 10 3.42 -61.55 22.92
C ARG A 10 3.98 -60.80 21.71
N LEU A 11 4.61 -61.50 20.77
CA LEU A 11 5.13 -60.91 19.53
C LEU A 11 4.00 -60.29 18.69
N TYR A 12 2.85 -60.96 18.64
CA TYR A 12 1.66 -60.44 17.97
C TYR A 12 1.13 -59.17 18.64
N VAL A 13 1.00 -59.17 19.97
CA VAL A 13 0.55 -57.99 20.74
C VAL A 13 1.52 -56.82 20.58
N GLU A 14 2.83 -57.07 20.59
CA GLU A 14 3.85 -56.05 20.40
C GLU A 14 3.79 -55.45 18.99
N LYS A 15 3.63 -56.28 17.96
CA LYS A 15 3.44 -55.83 16.58
C LYS A 15 2.20 -54.94 16.44
N ILE A 16 1.05 -55.39 16.95
CA ILE A 16 -0.17 -54.57 16.94
C ILE A 16 0.01 -53.27 17.73
N SER A 17 0.70 -53.33 18.88
CA SER A 17 0.97 -52.12 19.68
C SER A 17 1.78 -51.10 18.87
N GLN A 18 2.78 -51.56 18.13
CA GLN A 18 3.60 -50.69 17.29
C GLN A 18 2.80 -50.11 16.11
N GLU A 19 2.02 -50.93 15.40
CA GLU A 19 1.15 -50.46 14.31
C GLU A 19 0.16 -49.39 14.81
N VAL A 20 -0.44 -49.59 15.99
CA VAL A 20 -1.33 -48.60 16.60
C VAL A 20 -0.60 -47.31 16.96
N LYS A 21 0.65 -47.38 17.43
CA LYS A 21 1.47 -46.18 17.71
C LYS A 21 1.79 -45.41 16.43
N ASP A 22 2.16 -46.12 15.38
CA ASP A 22 2.53 -45.53 14.09
C ASP A 22 1.31 -44.86 13.44
N VAL A 23 0.14 -45.50 13.47
CA VAL A 23 -1.13 -44.91 13.03
C VAL A 23 -1.46 -43.64 13.83
N ARG A 24 -1.29 -43.65 15.16
CA ARG A 24 -1.52 -42.45 15.99
C ARG A 24 -0.52 -41.33 15.67
N ALA A 25 0.74 -41.66 15.43
CA ALA A 25 1.76 -40.67 15.06
C ALA A 25 1.44 -40.04 13.70
N GLN A 26 1.03 -40.85 12.72
CA GLN A 26 0.61 -40.38 11.41
C GLN A 26 -0.64 -39.48 11.51
N MET A 27 -1.66 -39.88 12.26
CA MET A 27 -2.86 -39.07 12.50
C MET A 27 -2.53 -37.72 13.15
N LYS A 28 -1.60 -37.67 14.11
CA LYS A 28 -1.15 -36.41 14.72
C LYS A 28 -0.45 -35.51 13.71
N LYS A 29 0.43 -36.07 12.88
CA LYS A 29 1.14 -35.33 11.83
C LYS A 29 0.17 -34.75 10.79
N ASP A 30 -0.77 -35.55 10.32
CA ASP A 30 -1.78 -35.13 9.33
C ASP A 30 -2.71 -34.05 9.92
N ASN A 31 -3.06 -34.17 11.20
CA ASN A 31 -3.82 -33.12 11.89
C ASN A 31 -3.02 -31.81 12.02
N LEU A 32 -1.72 -31.87 12.33
CA LEU A 32 -0.86 -30.68 12.38
C LEU A 32 -0.73 -30.00 11.00
N ILE A 33 -0.56 -30.77 9.93
CA ILE A 33 -0.51 -30.25 8.55
C ILE A 33 -1.84 -29.61 8.19
N THR A 34 -2.96 -30.28 8.49
CA THR A 34 -4.30 -29.74 8.23
C THR A 34 -4.53 -28.45 9.01
N LEU A 35 -4.08 -28.39 10.26
CA LEU A 35 -4.17 -27.20 11.11
C LEU A 35 -3.31 -26.07 10.55
N SER A 36 -2.06 -26.33 10.14
CA SER A 36 -1.18 -25.31 9.56
C SER A 36 -1.73 -24.75 8.25
N VAL A 37 -2.30 -25.60 7.39
CA VAL A 37 -2.97 -25.17 6.15
C VAL A 37 -4.18 -24.29 6.49
N ARG A 38 -5.00 -24.67 7.47
CA ARG A 38 -6.14 -23.84 7.91
C ARG A 38 -5.71 -22.47 8.41
N TRP A 39 -4.67 -22.39 9.23
CA TRP A 39 -4.15 -21.11 9.72
C TRP A 39 -3.55 -20.26 8.60
N SER A 40 -2.81 -20.88 7.67
CA SER A 40 -2.25 -20.18 6.51
C SER A 40 -3.35 -19.63 5.60
N SER A 41 -4.38 -20.43 5.31
CA SER A 41 -5.53 -19.98 4.53
C SER A 41 -6.29 -18.86 5.24
N ALA A 42 -6.51 -18.97 6.56
CA ALA A 42 -7.14 -17.90 7.34
C ALA A 42 -6.31 -16.60 7.29
N ALA A 43 -4.99 -16.69 7.42
CA ALA A 43 -4.10 -15.55 7.30
C ALA A 43 -4.15 -14.91 5.89
N ALA A 44 -4.18 -15.73 4.84
CA ALA A 44 -4.31 -15.24 3.47
C ALA A 44 -5.65 -14.51 3.24
N ILE A 45 -6.75 -15.05 3.77
CA ILE A 45 -8.07 -14.40 3.71
C ILE A 45 -8.07 -13.07 4.46
N LEU A 46 -7.42 -13.02 5.63
CA LEU A 46 -7.31 -11.77 6.40
C LEU A 46 -6.47 -10.74 5.63
N LEU A 47 -5.32 -11.12 5.09
CA LEU A 47 -4.47 -10.25 4.28
C LEU A 47 -5.23 -9.72 3.05
N PHE A 48 -5.95 -10.60 2.35
CA PHE A 48 -6.77 -10.20 1.21
C PHE A 48 -7.89 -9.24 1.61
N SER A 49 -8.55 -9.50 2.76
CA SER A 49 -9.59 -8.62 3.31
C SER A 49 -9.03 -7.24 3.64
N PHE A 50 -7.90 -7.17 4.35
CA PHE A 50 -7.24 -5.91 4.69
C PHE A 50 -6.82 -5.14 3.44
N PHE A 51 -6.20 -5.83 2.48
CA PHE A 51 -5.80 -5.22 1.22
C PHE A 51 -7.00 -4.69 0.43
N SER A 52 -8.11 -5.45 0.40
CA SER A 52 -9.34 -5.02 -0.28
C SER A 52 -9.96 -3.79 0.38
N ILE A 53 -10.01 -3.75 1.72
CA ILE A 53 -10.49 -2.59 2.48
C ILE A 53 -9.61 -1.38 2.18
N TYR A 54 -8.29 -1.56 2.23
CA TYR A 54 -7.33 -0.50 1.93
C TYR A 54 -7.51 0.04 0.50
N LEU A 55 -7.66 -0.83 -0.52
CA LEU A 55 -7.95 -0.40 -1.89
C LEU A 55 -9.26 0.40 -2.02
N VAL A 56 -10.29 0.04 -1.27
CA VAL A 56 -11.56 0.79 -1.24
C VAL A 56 -11.34 2.18 -0.64
N GLN A 57 -10.59 2.28 0.45
CA GLN A 57 -10.29 3.52 1.15
C GLN A 57 -9.31 4.42 0.39
N LEU A 58 -8.44 3.84 -0.44
CA LEU A 58 -7.46 4.56 -1.22
C LEU A 58 -8.15 5.54 -2.18
N ASN A 59 -7.87 6.83 -1.98
CA ASN A 59 -8.50 7.94 -2.66
C ASN A 59 -7.43 9.02 -2.90
N THR A 60 -7.47 9.68 -4.05
CA THR A 60 -6.59 10.82 -4.37
C THR A 60 -6.70 11.92 -3.30
N ARG A 61 -7.91 12.19 -2.80
CA ARG A 61 -8.16 13.22 -1.78
C ARG A 61 -7.40 12.99 -0.49
N SER A 62 -7.41 11.76 0.04
CA SER A 62 -6.73 11.45 1.31
C SER A 62 -5.21 11.62 1.17
N ILE A 63 -4.65 11.25 0.02
CA ILE A 63 -3.21 11.42 -0.27
C ILE A 63 -2.87 12.91 -0.34
N ILE A 64 -3.67 13.70 -1.05
CA ILE A 64 -3.49 15.15 -1.17
C ILE A 64 -3.56 15.82 0.21
N GLU A 65 -4.53 15.46 1.05
CA GLU A 65 -4.67 16.05 2.38
C GLU A 65 -3.47 15.74 3.29
N GLU A 66 -2.98 14.51 3.29
CA GLU A 66 -1.83 14.11 4.09
C GLU A 66 -0.55 14.83 3.65
N LYS A 67 -0.29 14.93 2.34
CA LYS A 67 0.99 15.38 1.81
C LYS A 67 1.02 16.89 1.49
N CYS A 68 -0.09 17.49 1.09
CA CYS A 68 -0.14 18.91 0.70
C CYS A 68 -0.21 19.84 1.92
N TYR A 69 -1.00 19.48 2.95
CA TYR A 69 -1.21 20.30 4.14
C TYR A 69 0.06 20.48 4.98
N THR A 70 0.80 19.39 5.20
CA THR A 70 2.00 19.38 6.04
C THR A 70 3.14 20.21 5.46
N ASN A 71 3.20 20.33 4.14
CA ASN A 71 4.33 20.98 3.49
C ASN A 71 4.14 22.49 3.31
N TYR A 72 2.91 22.97 3.09
CA TYR A 72 2.65 24.41 3.01
C TYR A 72 2.88 25.14 4.35
N THR A 73 2.52 24.49 5.47
CA THR A 73 2.75 25.06 6.81
C THR A 73 4.24 25.20 7.14
N ARG A 74 5.11 24.41 6.50
CA ARG A 74 6.58 24.50 6.67
C ARG A 74 7.25 25.49 5.71
N SER A 75 6.81 25.61 4.46
CA SER A 75 7.50 26.42 3.45
C SER A 75 7.11 27.90 3.43
N SER A 76 5.91 28.26 3.92
CA SER A 76 5.45 29.67 4.02
C SER A 76 6.34 30.58 4.89
N GLN A 77 7.31 30.03 5.62
CA GLN A 77 8.25 30.79 6.43
C GLN A 77 9.61 31.07 5.75
N SER A 78 9.98 30.39 4.64
CA SER A 78 11.36 30.43 4.16
C SER A 78 11.61 31.00 2.77
N GLU A 79 10.60 31.28 1.95
CA GLU A 79 10.87 31.77 0.59
C GLU A 79 10.30 33.16 0.32
N ASN A 80 11.20 34.05 -0.11
CA ASN A 80 10.90 35.38 -0.63
C ASN A 80 10.06 35.26 -1.91
N GLU A 81 8.76 35.03 -1.80
CA GLU A 81 7.94 34.89 -2.99
C GLU A 81 7.38 36.24 -3.44
N LYS A 82 7.60 36.55 -4.72
CA LYS A 82 6.99 37.68 -5.42
C LYS A 82 5.55 37.40 -5.87
N ASP A 83 5.10 36.14 -5.78
CA ASP A 83 3.76 35.67 -6.20
C ASP A 83 2.87 34.99 -5.11
N PRO A 84 2.98 35.29 -3.80
CA PRO A 84 2.27 34.57 -2.74
C PRO A 84 0.73 34.58 -2.85
N PRO A 85 0.04 35.56 -3.49
CA PRO A 85 -1.42 35.49 -3.58
C PRO A 85 -1.94 34.37 -4.47
N ARG A 86 -1.18 33.96 -5.50
CA ARG A 86 -1.68 33.00 -6.50
C ARG A 86 -1.42 31.55 -6.10
N LEU A 87 -0.29 31.27 -5.44
CA LEU A 87 -0.02 29.96 -4.87
C LEU A 87 -1.00 29.62 -3.74
N GLU A 88 -1.32 30.59 -2.89
CA GLU A 88 -2.33 30.42 -1.84
C GLU A 88 -3.73 30.15 -2.44
N VAL A 89 -4.10 30.87 -3.50
CA VAL A 89 -5.37 30.60 -4.23
C VAL A 89 -5.38 29.20 -4.83
N ALA A 90 -4.30 28.77 -5.48
CA ALA A 90 -4.20 27.42 -6.03
C ALA A 90 -4.33 26.35 -4.93
N LEU A 91 -3.70 26.56 -3.78
CA LEU A 91 -3.82 25.66 -2.63
C LEU A 91 -5.26 25.62 -2.09
N GLN A 92 -5.93 26.76 -1.97
CA GLN A 92 -7.34 26.81 -1.58
C GLN A 92 -8.24 26.08 -2.58
N GLN A 93 -7.95 26.18 -3.87
CA GLN A 93 -8.64 25.44 -4.92
C GLN A 93 -8.42 23.93 -4.79
N ILE A 94 -7.19 23.48 -4.57
CA ILE A 94 -6.85 22.06 -4.29
C ILE A 94 -7.60 21.57 -3.05
N ASN A 95 -7.57 22.33 -1.95
CA ASN A 95 -8.25 22.00 -0.71
C ASN A 95 -9.78 21.95 -0.87
N SER A 96 -10.32 22.69 -1.83
CA SER A 96 -11.76 22.70 -2.17
C SER A 96 -12.12 21.76 -3.33
N GLU A 97 -11.20 20.89 -3.73
CA GLU A 97 -11.36 19.92 -4.84
C GLU A 97 -11.61 20.56 -6.22
N ASN A 98 -11.35 21.86 -6.36
CA ASN A 98 -11.42 22.59 -7.62
C ASN A 98 -10.13 22.43 -8.42
N TYR A 99 -9.74 21.18 -8.71
CA TYR A 99 -8.42 20.86 -9.26
C TYR A 99 -8.18 21.45 -10.66
N GLU A 100 -9.19 21.54 -11.52
CA GLU A 100 -9.05 22.16 -12.85
C GLU A 100 -8.66 23.64 -12.77
N GLU A 101 -9.27 24.38 -11.85
CA GLU A 101 -8.96 25.80 -11.63
C GLU A 101 -7.60 25.97 -10.95
N ALA A 102 -7.20 25.03 -10.08
CA ALA A 102 -5.86 25.00 -9.51
C ALA A 102 -4.80 24.85 -10.62
N VAL A 103 -4.97 23.90 -11.55
CA VAL A 103 -4.05 23.70 -12.67
C VAL A 103 -3.95 24.96 -13.54
N LYS A 104 -5.07 25.61 -13.87
CA LYS A 104 -5.07 26.87 -14.64
C LYS A 104 -4.30 27.98 -13.91
N THR A 105 -4.54 28.13 -12.61
CA THR A 105 -3.88 29.14 -11.78
C THR A 105 -2.36 28.90 -11.74
N LEU A 106 -1.94 27.65 -11.53
CA LEU A 106 -0.54 27.24 -11.42
C LEU A 106 0.21 27.35 -12.74
N ASN A 107 -0.42 27.02 -13.87
CA ASN A 107 0.20 27.15 -15.20
C ASN A 107 0.53 28.61 -15.57
N GLY A 108 -0.15 29.58 -14.95
CA GLY A 108 0.13 31.01 -15.11
C GLY A 108 1.26 31.55 -14.23
N LEU A 109 1.91 30.70 -13.42
CA LEU A 109 3.02 31.07 -12.54
C LEU A 109 4.39 30.76 -13.13
N PRO A 110 5.44 31.51 -12.72
CA PRO A 110 6.82 31.14 -13.04
C PRO A 110 7.15 29.74 -12.49
N GLU A 111 8.17 29.09 -13.08
CA GLU A 111 8.66 27.80 -12.59
C GLU A 111 9.19 27.93 -11.16
N SER A 112 8.74 27.04 -10.28
CA SER A 112 9.21 26.90 -8.90
C SER A 112 8.87 25.51 -8.37
N ASP A 113 9.59 25.07 -7.35
CA ASP A 113 9.37 23.76 -6.72
C ASP A 113 7.96 23.66 -6.12
N HIS A 114 7.45 24.77 -5.59
CA HIS A 114 6.08 24.90 -5.09
C HIS A 114 5.04 24.70 -6.19
N LYS A 115 5.27 25.27 -7.38
CA LYS A 115 4.40 25.09 -8.54
C LYS A 115 4.37 23.62 -8.95
N ASP A 116 5.51 22.97 -9.06
CA ASP A 116 5.60 21.56 -9.46
C ASP A 116 4.87 20.65 -8.47
N TRP A 117 5.07 20.88 -7.17
CA TRP A 117 4.39 20.13 -6.12
C TRP A 117 2.88 20.33 -6.14
N PHE A 118 2.38 21.57 -6.28
CA PHE A 118 0.95 21.81 -6.33
C PHE A 118 0.32 21.33 -7.63
N LEU A 119 1.03 21.39 -8.76
CA LEU A 119 0.58 20.78 -10.00
C LEU A 119 0.48 19.27 -9.86
N LEU A 120 1.43 18.62 -9.17
CA LEU A 120 1.38 17.18 -8.91
C LEU A 120 0.10 16.81 -8.16
N ASN A 121 -0.20 17.54 -7.08
CA ASN A 121 -1.39 17.31 -6.26
C ASN A 121 -2.69 17.60 -7.03
N ALA A 122 -2.74 18.67 -7.82
CA ALA A 122 -3.92 19.01 -8.60
C ALA A 122 -4.18 17.98 -9.71
N ASN A 123 -3.14 17.54 -10.44
CA ASN A 123 -3.27 16.49 -11.46
C ASN A 123 -3.62 15.14 -10.85
N LEU A 124 -3.11 14.83 -9.64
CA LEU A 124 -3.54 13.65 -8.88
C LEU A 124 -5.04 13.71 -8.57
N GLY A 125 -5.55 14.87 -8.17
CA GLY A 125 -6.99 15.09 -7.94
C GLY A 125 -7.85 14.93 -9.19
N LEU A 126 -7.32 15.31 -10.36
CA LEU A 126 -7.94 15.07 -11.67
C LEU A 126 -7.77 13.63 -12.19
N GLU A 127 -7.02 12.80 -11.45
CA GLU A 127 -6.53 11.50 -11.87
C GLU A 127 -5.74 11.54 -13.20
N ASP A 128 -5.19 12.69 -13.61
CA ASP A 128 -4.34 12.79 -14.82
C ASP A 128 -2.96 12.17 -14.54
N PHE A 129 -2.94 10.84 -14.62
CA PHE A 129 -1.80 10.03 -14.24
C PHE A 129 -0.59 10.19 -15.16
N ASP A 130 -0.79 10.65 -16.40
CA ASP A 130 0.31 10.94 -17.31
C ASP A 130 1.06 12.21 -16.86
N GLN A 131 0.32 13.25 -16.46
CA GLN A 131 0.91 14.46 -15.87
C GLN A 131 1.53 14.19 -14.50
N VAL A 132 0.88 13.37 -13.66
CA VAL A 132 1.43 12.94 -12.36
C VAL A 132 2.79 12.27 -12.55
N ASP A 133 2.94 11.35 -13.51
CA ASP A 133 4.22 10.69 -13.77
C ASP A 133 5.31 11.66 -14.22
N GLN A 134 4.97 12.61 -15.08
CA GLN A 134 5.91 13.62 -15.54
C GLN A 134 6.41 14.49 -14.38
N LEU A 135 5.50 14.96 -13.53
CA LEU A 135 5.83 15.81 -12.39
C LEU A 135 6.58 15.05 -11.29
N MET A 136 6.17 13.82 -10.99
CA MET A 136 6.94 12.97 -10.07
C MET A 136 8.35 12.73 -10.60
N GLY A 137 8.48 12.41 -11.90
CA GLY A 137 9.79 12.23 -12.53
C GLY A 137 10.64 13.50 -12.47
N LYS A 138 10.05 14.69 -12.68
CA LYS A 138 10.76 15.96 -12.54
C LYS A 138 11.32 16.14 -11.12
N ILE A 139 10.48 15.94 -10.11
CA ILE A 139 10.83 16.13 -8.69
C ILE A 139 11.84 15.06 -8.21
N GLN A 140 11.67 13.79 -8.60
CA GLN A 140 12.56 12.69 -8.19
C GLN A 140 13.93 12.71 -8.86
N ASN A 141 14.07 13.34 -10.01
CA ASN A 141 15.35 13.43 -10.71
C ASN A 141 16.16 14.67 -10.32
N ASP A 142 15.60 15.53 -9.46
CA ASP A 142 16.24 16.73 -8.94
C ASP A 142 16.41 16.62 -7.42
N GLU A 143 17.63 16.24 -6.99
CA GLU A 143 17.98 16.07 -5.57
C GLU A 143 17.94 17.39 -4.78
N GLU A 144 17.99 18.54 -5.47
CA GLU A 144 17.90 19.87 -4.84
C GLU A 144 16.46 20.37 -4.73
N HIS A 145 15.50 19.71 -5.39
CA HIS A 145 14.10 20.10 -5.37
C HIS A 145 13.54 20.00 -3.94
N LEU A 146 12.86 21.05 -3.47
CA LEU A 146 12.35 21.18 -2.10
C LEU A 146 11.50 19.98 -1.65
N TYR A 147 10.83 19.34 -2.61
CA TYR A 147 9.93 18.21 -2.40
C TYR A 147 10.50 16.84 -2.78
N PHE A 148 11.79 16.74 -3.06
CA PHE A 148 12.46 15.49 -3.44
C PHE A 148 12.15 14.35 -2.44
N ASP A 149 12.37 14.60 -1.15
CA ASP A 149 12.13 13.63 -0.06
C ASP A 149 10.64 13.31 0.16
N GLN A 150 9.73 14.08 -0.43
CA GLN A 150 8.29 13.84 -0.29
C GLN A 150 7.78 12.74 -1.23
N ILE A 151 8.53 12.43 -2.29
CA ILE A 151 8.22 11.32 -3.18
C ILE A 151 8.88 10.04 -2.68
N ASP A 152 8.34 9.55 -1.57
CA ASP A 152 8.74 8.30 -0.95
C ASP A 152 8.13 7.07 -1.64
N ASN A 153 8.61 5.89 -1.27
CA ASN A 153 8.08 4.64 -1.81
C ASN A 153 6.58 4.43 -1.49
N TYR A 154 6.08 4.97 -0.39
CA TYR A 154 4.66 4.84 -0.03
C TYR A 154 3.78 5.61 -1.01
N LEU A 155 4.13 6.86 -1.33
CA LEU A 155 3.43 7.65 -2.33
C LEU A 155 3.47 6.99 -3.72
N LEU A 156 4.61 6.41 -4.10
CA LEU A 156 4.73 5.67 -5.35
C LEU A 156 3.78 4.45 -5.39
N TYR A 157 3.70 3.69 -4.30
CA TYR A 157 2.78 2.56 -4.20
C TYR A 157 1.32 3.00 -4.23
N ASP A 158 0.96 4.05 -3.50
CA ASP A 158 -0.40 4.60 -3.45
C ASP A 158 -0.85 5.05 -4.86
N ILE A 159 -0.01 5.82 -5.56
CA ILE A 159 -0.29 6.28 -6.92
C ILE A 159 -0.38 5.10 -7.89
N TYR A 160 0.49 4.10 -7.77
CA TYR A 160 0.43 2.90 -8.61
C TYR A 160 -0.87 2.11 -8.39
N LEU A 161 -1.28 1.92 -7.13
CA LEU A 161 -2.52 1.23 -6.79
C LEU A 161 -3.75 2.03 -7.25
N LEU A 162 -3.72 3.36 -7.17
CA LEU A 162 -4.76 4.23 -7.74
C LEU A 162 -4.89 4.05 -9.26
N LYS A 163 -3.77 3.98 -10.00
CA LYS A 163 -3.80 3.70 -11.45
C LYS A 163 -4.44 2.35 -11.77
N ILE A 164 -4.08 1.31 -11.01
CA ILE A 164 -4.67 -0.02 -11.17
C ILE A 164 -6.17 0.04 -10.87
N LYS A 165 -6.55 0.67 -9.75
CA LYS A 165 -7.95 0.86 -9.36
C LYS A 165 -8.74 1.53 -10.48
N ARG A 166 -8.25 2.65 -11.03
CA ARG A 166 -8.90 3.34 -12.16
C ARG A 166 -9.06 2.43 -13.37
N LYS A 167 -8.03 1.68 -13.76
CA LYS A 167 -8.08 0.75 -14.91
C LYS A 167 -9.05 -0.43 -14.73
N ILE A 168 -9.33 -0.82 -13.49
CA ILE A 168 -10.25 -1.93 -13.18
C ILE A 168 -11.69 -1.46 -13.13
N PHE A 169 -11.94 -0.25 -12.59
CA PHE A 169 -13.28 0.24 -12.27
C PHE A 169 -13.84 1.29 -13.25
N ASN A 170 -13.02 1.86 -14.14
CA ASN A 170 -13.43 2.73 -15.26
C ASN A 170 -13.06 2.08 -16.60
#